data_AF-A0AAX6DNS7-F1
#
_entry.id   AF-A0AAX6DNS7-F1
#
_cell.length_a   1.000
_cell.length_b   1.000
_cell.length_c   1.000
_cell.angle_alpha   90.00
_cell.angle_beta   90.00
_cell.angle_gamma   90.00
#
_symmetry.space_group_name_H-M   'P 1'
#
loop_
_entity.id
_entity.type
_entity.pdbx_description
1 polymer ?
#
loop_
_entity_poly.entity_id
_entity_poly.type
_entity_poly.pdbx_seq_one_letter_code
_entity_poly.pdbx_strand_id
1 'polypeptide(L)'
;MRSLMLSKLLRLSRSPLPRPLGVLPGGAREEEPLPGHFLRWAAVGSCRGSKFATGFSPLQHKPLDSIIDMDRARNRSAEDLVSVWDDYHLGRGHIGTSMKAKLYRLLEQRSLGCRHFVIPMWRGVGYTTMFLQVQLPHMLFTGLEDYKARGTQASPYFTVSHYTEFADTKDLVLIRGDVVFASKLSDSEARWLLETAQSFYLNDVRYKLVERFNKETHDFEFKDVLQALEMPTL
;
A
#
# COMPACT_ATOMS: atom_id res chain seq x y z
N MET A 1 24.12 -5.21 -6.07
CA MET A 1 22.92 -4.68 -5.37
C MET A 1 22.04 -5.74 -4.70
N ARG A 2 21.72 -6.90 -5.33
CA ARG A 2 20.90 -7.97 -4.69
C ARG A 2 21.49 -8.55 -3.39
N SER A 3 22.81 -8.81 -3.35
CA SER A 3 23.50 -9.34 -2.16
C SER A 3 23.45 -8.38 -0.96
N LEU A 4 23.66 -7.07 -1.20
CA LEU A 4 23.53 -6.05 -0.15
C LEU A 4 22.10 -5.99 0.38
N MET A 5 21.08 -6.01 -0.49
CA MET A 5 19.66 -6.03 -0.11
C MET A 5 19.27 -7.24 0.74
N LEU A 6 19.69 -8.45 0.40
CA LEU A 6 19.43 -9.62 1.24
C LEU A 6 20.12 -9.52 2.60
N SER A 7 21.35 -9.00 2.65
CA SER A 7 22.03 -8.73 3.93
C SER A 7 21.32 -7.64 4.76
N LYS A 8 20.72 -6.62 4.13
CA LYS A 8 19.88 -5.58 4.78
C LYS A 8 18.69 -6.23 5.49
N LEU A 9 17.97 -7.11 4.79
CA LEU A 9 16.76 -7.74 5.30
C LEU A 9 17.05 -8.77 6.40
N LEU A 10 18.18 -9.48 6.32
CA LEU A 10 18.60 -10.46 7.33
C LEU A 10 18.87 -9.82 8.71
N ARG A 11 19.39 -8.58 8.78
CA ARG A 11 19.63 -7.88 10.07
C ARG A 11 18.34 -7.53 10.82
N LEU A 12 17.23 -7.36 10.11
CA LEU A 12 15.93 -7.03 10.70
C LEU A 12 15.27 -8.19 11.45
N SER A 13 15.82 -9.42 11.40
CA SER A 13 15.23 -10.59 12.08
C SER A 13 15.67 -10.77 13.54
N ARG A 14 16.46 -9.85 14.09
CA ARG A 14 17.01 -10.00 15.45
C ARG A 14 16.12 -9.45 16.56
N SER A 15 14.94 -8.93 16.24
CA SER A 15 13.92 -8.53 17.22
C SER A 15 13.20 -9.78 17.76
N PRO A 16 13.05 -9.96 19.09
CA PRO A 16 12.42 -11.15 19.65
C PRO A 16 10.92 -11.22 19.29
N LEU A 17 10.46 -12.37 18.82
CA LEU A 17 9.03 -12.67 18.71
C LEU A 17 8.45 -12.92 20.12
N PRO A 18 7.32 -12.31 20.50
CA PRO A 18 6.63 -12.69 21.72
C PRO A 18 5.95 -14.06 21.55
N ARG A 19 6.04 -14.87 22.62
CA ARG A 19 5.40 -16.19 22.71
C ARG A 19 3.87 -16.03 22.91
N PRO A 20 3.03 -16.97 22.43
CA PRO A 20 1.59 -16.84 22.56
C PRO A 20 1.13 -17.20 23.98
N LEU A 21 0.30 -16.36 24.58
CA LEU A 21 -0.50 -16.66 25.77
C LEU A 21 -1.97 -16.89 25.35
N GLY A 22 -2.63 -17.80 26.07
CA GLY A 22 -3.83 -18.53 25.65
C GLY A 22 -5.12 -17.72 25.49
N VAL A 23 -6.05 -18.33 24.76
CA VAL A 23 -7.38 -17.82 24.39
C VAL A 23 -8.42 -18.29 25.41
N LEU A 24 -9.33 -17.40 25.81
CA LEU A 24 -10.66 -17.73 26.33
C LEU A 24 -11.74 -16.96 25.55
N PRO A 25 -12.97 -17.51 25.38
CA PRO A 25 -13.95 -17.03 24.41
C PRO A 25 -15.11 -16.22 25.04
N GLY A 26 -15.70 -15.34 24.23
CA GLY A 26 -16.99 -14.68 24.48
C GLY A 26 -17.14 -13.52 23.50
N GLY A 27 -18.27 -13.20 22.89
CA GLY A 27 -19.64 -13.71 22.87
C GLY A 27 -20.37 -12.81 21.87
N ALA A 28 -21.20 -13.38 20.99
CA ALA A 28 -21.85 -12.67 19.89
C ALA A 28 -23.00 -11.78 20.38
N ARG A 29 -23.20 -10.63 19.75
CA ARG A 29 -24.49 -9.90 19.71
C ARG A 29 -24.73 -9.32 18.32
N GLU A 30 -25.88 -9.69 17.76
CA GLU A 30 -26.53 -9.14 16.58
C GLU A 30 -27.08 -7.74 16.84
N GLU A 31 -27.03 -6.87 15.83
CA GLU A 31 -27.90 -5.70 15.71
C GLU A 31 -28.50 -5.63 14.30
N GLU A 32 -29.82 -5.50 14.25
CA GLU A 32 -30.70 -5.37 13.08
C GLU A 32 -30.79 -3.89 12.61
N PRO A 33 -31.23 -3.64 11.35
CA PRO A 33 -31.00 -2.37 10.65
C PRO A 33 -32.18 -1.39 10.74
N LEU A 34 -31.91 -0.10 10.54
CA LEU A 34 -32.93 0.94 10.30
C LEU A 34 -32.71 1.66 8.95
N PRO A 35 -33.80 2.21 8.36
CA PRO A 35 -33.97 2.30 6.92
C PRO A 35 -33.57 3.66 6.35
N GLY A 36 -32.95 3.66 5.18
CA GLY A 36 -32.58 4.88 4.46
C GLY A 36 -32.50 4.61 2.95
N HIS A 37 -33.47 5.15 2.24
CA HIS A 37 -33.75 4.93 0.82
C HIS A 37 -32.74 5.65 -0.08
N PHE A 38 -31.82 4.93 -0.73
CA PHE A 38 -31.02 5.45 -1.86
C PHE A 38 -30.94 4.46 -3.02
N LEU A 39 -31.20 5.00 -4.21
CA LEU A 39 -31.42 4.29 -5.46
C LEU A 39 -30.15 3.60 -6.00
N ARG A 40 -30.14 2.28 -5.86
CA ARG A 40 -29.84 1.23 -6.87
C ARG A 40 -28.79 1.54 -7.96
N TRP A 41 -27.54 1.20 -7.68
CA TRP A 41 -26.56 0.77 -8.68
C TRP A 41 -25.94 -0.60 -8.36
N ALA A 42 -26.70 -1.52 -7.78
CA ALA A 42 -26.24 -2.89 -7.54
C ALA A 42 -27.01 -3.88 -8.40
N ALA A 43 -26.35 -4.38 -9.46
CA ALA A 43 -26.62 -5.71 -10.03
C ALA A 43 -25.51 -6.12 -11.00
N VAL A 44 -24.29 -6.36 -10.50
CA VAL A 44 -23.44 -7.44 -11.03
C VAL A 44 -22.71 -8.06 -9.85
N GLY A 45 -23.24 -9.17 -9.35
CA GLY A 45 -22.51 -10.00 -8.39
C GLY A 45 -21.26 -10.56 -9.05
N SER A 46 -20.09 -10.24 -8.50
CA SER A 46 -18.83 -10.85 -8.92
C SER A 46 -18.42 -11.86 -7.88
N CYS A 47 -18.63 -13.13 -8.17
CA CYS A 47 -18.06 -14.24 -7.42
C CYS A 47 -16.53 -14.12 -7.44
N ARG A 48 -15.88 -14.14 -6.27
CA ARG A 48 -14.41 -14.16 -6.13
C ARG A 48 -13.86 -15.47 -6.71
N GLY A 49 -13.49 -15.44 -7.99
CA GLY A 49 -12.64 -16.47 -8.59
C GLY A 49 -11.21 -16.31 -8.11
N SER A 50 -10.86 -16.87 -6.96
CA SER A 50 -9.47 -17.00 -6.54
C SER A 50 -8.82 -18.14 -7.33
N LYS A 51 -7.96 -17.82 -8.30
CA LYS A 51 -7.03 -18.77 -8.89
C LYS A 51 -5.63 -18.19 -8.81
N PHE A 52 -4.86 -18.56 -7.78
CA PHE A 52 -3.41 -18.42 -7.86
C PHE A 52 -2.67 -19.55 -7.13
N ALA A 53 -1.94 -20.34 -7.93
CA ALA A 53 -0.53 -20.67 -7.71
C ALA A 53 0.07 -21.26 -8.99
N THR A 54 0.84 -20.46 -9.74
CA THR A 54 2.15 -20.73 -10.38
C THR A 54 2.42 -19.62 -11.41
N GLY A 55 3.57 -18.94 -11.27
CA GLY A 55 3.99 -17.83 -12.14
C GLY A 55 3.24 -16.53 -11.88
N PHE A 56 3.80 -15.68 -11.01
CA PHE A 56 3.36 -14.28 -10.88
C PHE A 56 3.34 -13.64 -12.27
N SER A 57 2.15 -13.34 -12.79
CA SER A 57 2.02 -12.43 -13.92
C SER A 57 2.33 -11.04 -13.37
N PRO A 58 3.33 -10.32 -13.92
CA PRO A 58 3.56 -8.93 -13.55
C PRO A 58 2.23 -8.21 -13.62
N LEU A 59 1.88 -7.52 -12.55
CA LEU A 59 0.66 -6.71 -12.42
C LEU A 59 0.44 -6.01 -13.76
N GLN A 60 -0.52 -6.48 -14.55
CA GLN A 60 -0.81 -5.82 -15.81
C GLN A 60 -1.34 -4.45 -15.43
N HIS A 61 -0.54 -3.42 -15.68
CA HIS A 61 -0.96 -2.05 -15.46
C HIS A 61 -2.25 -1.84 -16.25
N LYS A 62 -3.35 -1.69 -15.52
CA LYS A 62 -4.64 -1.44 -16.13
C LYS A 62 -4.67 0.05 -16.51
N PRO A 63 -4.64 0.42 -17.80
CA PRO A 63 -4.58 1.82 -18.19
C PRO A 63 -5.83 2.56 -17.73
N LEU A 64 -5.70 3.87 -17.46
CA LEU A 64 -6.77 4.67 -16.86
C LEU A 64 -8.06 4.67 -17.71
N ASP A 65 -7.92 4.70 -19.03
CA ASP A 65 -9.01 4.68 -20.02
C ASP A 65 -9.86 3.39 -19.97
N SER A 66 -9.32 2.31 -19.41
CA SER A 66 -10.06 1.07 -19.17
C SER A 66 -10.79 1.05 -17.82
N ILE A 67 -10.66 2.13 -17.02
CA ILE A 67 -11.30 2.32 -15.71
C ILE A 67 -12.32 3.46 -15.78
N ILE A 68 -11.95 4.58 -16.41
CA ILE A 68 -12.80 5.77 -16.56
C ILE A 68 -12.90 6.18 -18.03
N ASP A 69 -14.05 6.77 -18.38
CA ASP A 69 -14.25 7.40 -19.69
C ASP A 69 -13.45 8.71 -19.76
N MET A 70 -12.37 8.72 -20.56
CA MET A 70 -11.45 9.84 -20.66
C MET A 70 -12.06 11.08 -21.30
N ASP A 71 -13.00 10.94 -22.23
CA ASP A 71 -13.66 12.07 -22.89
C ASP A 71 -14.59 12.77 -21.92
N ARG A 72 -15.36 12.00 -21.14
CA ARG A 72 -16.19 12.56 -20.07
C ARG A 72 -15.35 13.16 -18.95
N ALA A 73 -14.25 12.51 -18.57
CA ALA A 73 -13.37 12.95 -17.50
C ALA A 73 -12.63 14.26 -17.84
N ARG A 74 -12.28 14.49 -19.11
CA ARG A 74 -11.58 15.71 -19.54
C ARG A 74 -12.33 17.00 -19.17
N ASN A 75 -13.66 16.95 -19.24
CA ASN A 75 -14.55 18.09 -19.02
C ASN A 75 -15.00 18.27 -17.56
N ARG A 76 -14.51 17.43 -16.63
CA ARG A 76 -14.82 17.52 -15.19
C ARG A 76 -13.77 18.32 -14.44
N SER A 77 -14.16 18.90 -13.29
CA SER A 77 -13.21 19.51 -12.35
C SER A 77 -12.33 18.43 -11.68
N ALA A 78 -11.25 18.84 -11.02
CA ALA A 78 -10.40 17.91 -10.28
C ALA A 78 -11.19 17.27 -9.12
N GLU A 79 -12.00 18.07 -8.44
CA GLU A 79 -12.83 17.66 -7.30
C GLU A 79 -13.88 16.62 -7.72
N ASP A 80 -14.55 16.84 -8.85
CA ASP A 80 -15.51 15.88 -9.42
C ASP A 80 -14.82 14.56 -9.77
N LEU A 81 -13.62 14.62 -10.36
CA LEU A 81 -12.86 13.41 -10.71
C LEU A 81 -12.47 12.61 -9.48
N VAL A 82 -12.04 13.26 -8.39
CA VAL A 82 -11.73 12.60 -7.13
C VAL A 82 -12.98 11.94 -6.55
N SER A 83 -14.11 12.66 -6.50
CA SER A 83 -15.37 12.10 -6.01
C SER A 83 -15.79 10.85 -6.80
N VAL A 84 -15.77 10.92 -8.13
CA VAL A 84 -16.13 9.78 -9.00
C VAL A 84 -15.15 8.63 -8.83
N TRP A 85 -13.86 8.91 -8.64
CA TRP A 85 -12.83 7.91 -8.44
C TRP A 85 -13.00 7.15 -7.12
N ASP A 86 -13.28 7.87 -6.04
CA ASP A 86 -13.52 7.31 -4.71
C ASP A 86 -14.79 6.46 -4.71
N ASP A 87 -15.89 6.98 -5.26
CA ASP A 87 -17.16 6.26 -5.41
C ASP A 87 -17.03 4.99 -6.25
N TYR A 88 -16.23 5.04 -7.32
CA TYR A 88 -16.01 3.88 -8.18
C TYR A 88 -15.31 2.74 -7.44
N HIS A 89 -14.38 3.02 -6.52
CA HIS A 89 -13.62 1.99 -5.82
C HIS A 89 -14.25 1.56 -4.49
N LEU A 90 -15.19 2.35 -3.95
CA LEU A 90 -15.91 2.04 -2.73
C LEU A 90 -16.58 0.66 -2.81
N GLY A 91 -16.32 -0.20 -1.82
CA GLY A 91 -16.91 -1.54 -1.72
C GLY A 91 -16.42 -2.58 -2.72
N ARG A 92 -15.42 -2.26 -3.57
CA ARG A 92 -14.91 -3.15 -4.62
C ARG A 92 -13.60 -3.87 -4.28
N GLY A 93 -13.13 -3.77 -3.04
CA GLY A 93 -11.85 -4.34 -2.59
C GLY A 93 -10.63 -3.63 -3.18
N HIS A 94 -10.81 -2.36 -3.56
CA HIS A 94 -9.76 -1.48 -4.05
C HIS A 94 -9.72 -0.21 -3.19
N ILE A 95 -8.55 0.40 -3.13
CA ILE A 95 -8.39 1.73 -2.52
C ILE A 95 -8.33 2.75 -3.65
N GLY A 96 -9.36 3.60 -3.73
CA GLY A 96 -9.30 4.85 -4.49
C GLY A 96 -8.74 5.96 -3.60
N THR A 97 -7.74 6.69 -4.09
CA THR A 97 -7.30 7.95 -3.50
C THR A 97 -6.66 8.83 -4.59
N SER A 98 -6.20 10.01 -4.24
CA SER A 98 -5.56 10.95 -5.15
C SER A 98 -4.48 11.77 -4.46
N MET A 99 -3.62 12.41 -5.25
CA MET A 99 -2.66 13.40 -4.76
C MET A 99 -2.41 14.51 -5.77
N LYS A 100 -1.85 15.62 -5.31
CA LYS A 100 -1.41 16.71 -6.18
C LYS A 100 -0.22 16.30 -7.04
N ALA A 101 -0.13 16.82 -8.26
CA ALA A 101 0.94 16.47 -9.19
C ALA A 101 2.32 16.84 -8.64
N LYS A 102 2.42 17.97 -7.92
CA LYS A 102 3.66 18.37 -7.24
C LYS A 102 4.15 17.33 -6.22
N LEU A 103 3.25 16.71 -5.46
CA LEU A 103 3.62 15.67 -4.49
C LEU A 103 4.06 14.39 -5.19
N TYR A 104 3.38 14.00 -6.28
CA TYR A 104 3.80 12.85 -7.08
C TYR A 104 5.20 13.04 -7.68
N ARG A 105 5.51 14.24 -8.22
CA ARG A 105 6.85 14.55 -8.73
C ARG A 105 7.92 14.48 -7.64
N LEU A 106 7.59 14.89 -6.41
CA LEU A 106 8.51 14.74 -5.27
C LEU A 106 8.76 13.26 -4.92
N LEU A 107 7.69 12.45 -4.86
CA LEU A 107 7.79 10.99 -4.69
C LEU A 107 8.68 10.37 -5.77
N GLU A 108 8.47 10.76 -7.03
CA GLU A 108 9.24 10.30 -8.18
C GLU A 108 10.73 10.61 -8.03
N GLN A 109 11.06 11.89 -7.85
CA GLN A 109 12.44 12.34 -7.63
C GLN A 109 13.14 11.57 -6.50
N ARG A 110 12.46 11.42 -5.37
CA ARG A 110 12.99 10.72 -4.20
C ARG A 110 13.13 9.22 -4.38
N SER A 111 12.27 8.61 -5.19
CA SER A 111 12.32 7.18 -5.47
C SER A 111 13.45 6.77 -6.42
N LEU A 112 13.95 7.67 -7.28
CA LEU A 112 14.97 7.34 -8.29
C LEU A 112 16.21 6.66 -7.68
N GLY A 113 16.73 7.23 -6.58
CA GLY A 113 17.88 6.71 -5.84
C GLY A 113 17.51 5.88 -4.60
N CYS A 114 16.26 5.93 -4.15
CA CYS A 114 15.81 5.28 -2.93
C CYS A 114 14.52 4.49 -3.19
N ARG A 115 14.65 3.31 -3.81
CA ARG A 115 13.49 2.51 -4.28
C ARG A 115 12.91 1.56 -3.25
N HIS A 116 13.50 1.45 -2.07
CA HIS A 116 13.13 0.40 -1.13
C HIS A 116 12.96 0.94 0.26
N PHE A 117 12.06 0.35 1.03
CA PHE A 117 11.93 0.67 2.44
C PHE A 117 11.27 -0.48 3.20
N VAL A 118 11.21 -0.36 4.52
CA VAL A 118 10.51 -1.30 5.39
C VAL A 118 9.54 -0.53 6.28
N ILE A 119 8.32 -1.05 6.38
CA ILE A 119 7.24 -0.44 7.17
C ILE A 119 6.72 -1.48 8.15
N PRO A 120 6.86 -1.28 9.48
CA PRO A 120 6.19 -2.13 10.46
C PRO A 120 4.69 -1.85 10.45
N MET A 121 3.87 -2.90 10.53
CA MET A 121 2.43 -2.82 10.73
C MET A 121 2.06 -3.49 12.05
N TRP A 122 1.39 -2.77 12.93
CA TRP A 122 0.96 -3.30 14.21
C TRP A 122 -0.08 -4.42 14.05
N ARG A 123 0.05 -5.48 14.86
CA ARG A 123 -0.81 -6.67 14.87
C ARG A 123 -1.31 -7.03 16.29
N GLY A 124 -1.42 -6.03 17.17
CA GLY A 124 -1.90 -6.21 18.54
C GLY A 124 -0.78 -6.58 19.52
N VAL A 125 -0.07 -7.69 19.26
CA VAL A 125 1.02 -8.20 20.15
C VAL A 125 2.43 -7.96 19.62
N GLY A 126 2.55 -7.23 18.51
CA GLY A 126 3.81 -6.97 17.82
C GLY A 126 3.55 -6.38 16.45
N TYR A 127 4.51 -6.51 15.53
CA TYR A 127 4.36 -6.01 14.17
C TYR A 127 4.74 -7.03 13.11
N THR A 128 4.07 -6.95 11.96
CA THR A 128 4.53 -7.57 10.71
C THR A 128 5.26 -6.51 9.91
N THR A 129 6.47 -6.82 9.42
CA THR A 129 7.21 -5.87 8.57
C THR A 129 6.86 -6.08 7.10
N MET A 130 6.49 -5.00 6.43
CA MET A 130 6.28 -4.96 4.98
C MET A 130 7.53 -4.43 4.29
N PHE A 131 7.96 -5.12 3.25
CA PHE A 131 8.98 -4.63 2.33
C PHE A 131 8.31 -3.85 1.20
N LEU A 132 8.64 -2.57 1.13
CA LEU A 132 8.17 -1.64 0.10
C LEU A 132 9.19 -1.58 -1.04
N GLN A 133 8.71 -1.72 -2.27
CA GLN A 133 9.46 -1.43 -3.49
C GLN A 133 8.72 -0.35 -4.29
N VAL A 134 9.36 0.78 -4.51
CA VAL A 134 8.86 1.88 -5.36
C VAL A 134 9.45 1.71 -6.75
N GLN A 135 8.61 1.31 -7.68
CA GLN A 135 8.91 1.06 -9.09
C GLN A 135 7.90 1.83 -9.94
N LEU A 136 8.01 3.16 -9.95
CA LEU A 136 6.99 4.02 -10.54
C LEU A 136 6.65 3.64 -11.99
N PRO A 137 5.35 3.67 -12.36
CA PRO A 137 4.22 4.23 -11.59
C PRO A 137 3.67 3.32 -10.48
N HIS A 138 4.33 2.20 -10.20
CA HIS A 138 3.88 1.21 -9.21
C HIS A 138 4.61 1.26 -7.86
N MET A 139 3.90 0.87 -6.81
CA MET A 139 4.50 0.50 -5.51
C MET A 139 4.05 -0.89 -5.11
N LEU A 140 4.98 -1.71 -4.62
CA LEU A 140 4.75 -3.10 -4.24
C LEU A 140 5.01 -3.26 -2.75
N PHE A 141 4.06 -3.85 -2.04
CA PHE A 141 4.15 -4.14 -0.62
C PHE A 141 4.12 -5.65 -0.44
N THR A 142 5.24 -6.23 -0.03
CA THR A 142 5.38 -7.68 0.18
C THR A 142 5.70 -7.95 1.64
N GLY A 143 5.14 -9.00 2.23
CA GLY A 143 5.56 -9.42 3.58
C GLY A 143 7.07 -9.68 3.60
N LEU A 144 7.79 -9.08 4.55
CA LEU A 144 9.27 -9.14 4.56
C LEU A 144 9.79 -10.58 4.64
N GLU A 145 9.14 -11.41 5.46
CA GLU A 145 9.51 -12.82 5.63
C GLU A 145 9.26 -13.64 4.36
N ASP A 146 8.18 -13.37 3.63
CA ASP A 146 7.92 -14.02 2.33
C ASP A 146 8.94 -13.58 1.28
N TYR A 147 9.29 -12.29 1.25
CA TYR A 147 10.32 -11.78 0.35
C TYR A 147 11.70 -12.36 0.66
N LYS A 148 12.05 -12.57 1.94
CA LYS A 148 13.28 -13.28 2.30
C LYS A 148 13.29 -14.72 1.81
N ALA A 149 12.16 -15.42 1.95
CA ALA A 149 12.05 -16.83 1.58
C ALA A 149 12.06 -17.05 0.06
N ARG A 150 11.46 -16.14 -0.73
CA ARG A 150 11.23 -16.34 -2.17
C ARG A 150 11.85 -15.27 -3.07
N GLY A 151 12.44 -14.23 -2.51
CA GLY A 151 12.99 -13.09 -3.25
C GLY A 151 11.93 -12.43 -4.13
N THR A 152 12.30 -12.16 -5.38
CA THR A 152 11.41 -11.54 -6.38
C THR A 152 10.26 -12.45 -6.84
N GLN A 153 10.21 -13.71 -6.39
CA GLN A 153 9.09 -14.62 -6.64
C GLN A 153 8.02 -14.54 -5.54
N ALA A 154 8.26 -13.77 -4.47
CA ALA A 154 7.22 -13.48 -3.48
C ALA A 154 6.15 -12.59 -4.10
N SER A 155 4.89 -13.02 -4.01
CA SER A 155 3.77 -12.21 -4.46
C SER A 155 3.55 -11.03 -3.49
N PRO A 156 3.41 -9.78 -3.99
CA PRO A 156 3.00 -8.66 -3.17
C PRO A 156 1.63 -8.91 -2.54
N TYR A 157 1.44 -8.40 -1.32
CA TYR A 157 0.15 -8.41 -0.63
C TYR A 157 -0.73 -7.27 -1.10
N PHE A 158 -0.10 -6.16 -1.48
CA PHE A 158 -0.74 -4.93 -1.90
C PHE A 158 0.10 -4.23 -2.95
N THR A 159 -0.59 -3.68 -3.94
CA THR A 159 0.04 -3.02 -5.09
C THR A 159 -0.66 -1.72 -5.38
N VAL A 160 0.11 -0.68 -5.67
CA VAL A 160 -0.43 0.66 -5.92
C VAL A 160 0.00 1.11 -7.30
N SER A 161 -0.91 1.72 -8.05
CA SER A 161 -0.66 2.34 -9.35
C SER A 161 -1.05 3.81 -9.33
N HIS A 162 -0.20 4.65 -9.93
CA HIS A 162 -0.42 6.08 -10.06
C HIS A 162 -0.74 6.43 -11.52
N TYR A 163 -1.80 7.21 -11.72
CA TYR A 163 -2.30 7.65 -13.01
C TYR A 163 -2.08 9.17 -13.15
N THR A 164 -1.20 9.56 -14.06
CA THR A 164 -0.70 10.94 -14.20
C THR A 164 -1.35 11.71 -15.35
N GLU A 165 -2.35 11.15 -16.00
CA GLU A 165 -3.02 11.72 -17.18
C GLU A 165 -3.63 13.11 -16.91
N PHE A 166 -3.99 13.41 -15.67
CA PHE A 166 -4.52 14.70 -15.24
C PHE A 166 -3.50 15.58 -14.49
N ALA A 167 -2.23 15.16 -14.41
CA ALA A 167 -1.22 15.85 -13.62
C ALA A 167 -0.96 17.28 -14.12
N ASP A 168 -0.78 17.44 -15.42
CA ASP A 168 -0.43 18.75 -16.01
C ASP A 168 -1.65 19.65 -16.22
N THR A 169 -2.83 19.07 -16.44
CA THR A 169 -4.05 19.84 -16.78
C THR A 169 -4.91 20.18 -15.56
N LYS A 170 -4.82 19.39 -14.49
CA LYS A 170 -5.69 19.52 -13.30
C LYS A 170 -4.93 19.44 -11.97
N ASP A 171 -3.60 19.40 -11.98
CA ASP A 171 -2.77 19.18 -10.79
C ASP A 171 -3.23 17.96 -9.97
N LEU A 172 -3.58 16.88 -10.68
CA LEU A 172 -4.23 15.70 -10.10
C LEU A 172 -3.57 14.41 -10.60
N VAL A 173 -3.19 13.55 -9.66
CA VAL A 173 -2.78 12.17 -9.90
C VAL A 173 -3.76 11.26 -9.18
N LEU A 174 -4.41 10.37 -9.93
CA LEU A 174 -5.31 9.37 -9.36
C LEU A 174 -4.49 8.15 -8.92
N ILE A 175 -4.88 7.53 -7.81
CA ILE A 175 -4.14 6.43 -7.20
C ILE A 175 -5.10 5.28 -6.95
N ARG A 176 -4.71 4.09 -7.40
CA ARG A 176 -5.42 2.84 -7.14
C ARG A 176 -4.54 1.91 -6.35
N GLY A 177 -5.07 1.39 -5.25
CA GLY A 177 -4.50 0.28 -4.50
C GLY A 177 -5.30 -1.00 -4.71
N ASP A 178 -4.61 -2.09 -5.03
CA ASP A 178 -5.19 -3.43 -5.20
C ASP A 178 -4.66 -4.37 -4.11
N VAL A 179 -5.58 -4.88 -3.27
CA VAL A 179 -5.25 -5.85 -2.22
C VAL A 179 -5.26 -7.26 -2.82
N VAL A 180 -4.06 -7.80 -3.06
CA VAL A 180 -3.85 -9.10 -3.71
C VAL A 180 -4.20 -10.26 -2.77
N PHE A 181 -3.86 -10.14 -1.48
CA PHE A 181 -4.16 -11.15 -0.46
C PHE A 181 -5.00 -10.59 0.67
N ALA A 182 -6.33 -10.59 0.48
CA ALA A 182 -7.29 -10.13 1.48
C ALA A 182 -7.27 -10.95 2.80
N SER A 183 -6.66 -12.14 2.80
CA SER A 183 -6.43 -12.94 4.02
C SER A 183 -5.22 -12.47 4.84
N LYS A 184 -4.36 -11.62 4.28
CA LYS A 184 -3.14 -11.11 4.92
C LYS A 184 -3.21 -9.61 5.23
N LEU A 185 -4.05 -8.88 4.51
CA LEU A 185 -4.14 -7.43 4.60
C LEU A 185 -5.60 -7.02 4.41
N SER A 186 -6.14 -6.26 5.36
CA SER A 186 -7.45 -5.63 5.20
C SER A 186 -7.36 -4.35 4.37
N ASP A 187 -8.50 -3.84 3.90
CA ASP A 187 -8.55 -2.56 3.17
C ASP A 187 -8.09 -1.36 4.02
N SER A 188 -8.36 -1.39 5.34
CA SER A 188 -7.89 -0.34 6.26
C SER A 188 -6.37 -0.38 6.45
N GLU A 189 -5.80 -1.58 6.58
CA GLU A 189 -4.36 -1.78 6.69
C GLU A 189 -3.63 -1.40 5.40
N ALA A 190 -4.20 -1.75 4.25
CA ALA A 190 -3.67 -1.37 2.95
C ALA A 190 -3.67 0.15 2.74
N ARG A 191 -4.75 0.83 3.15
CA ARG A 191 -4.82 2.31 3.10
C ARG A 191 -3.77 2.93 4.01
N TRP A 192 -3.66 2.44 5.24
CA TRP A 192 -2.65 2.89 6.19
C TRP A 192 -1.22 2.68 5.67
N LEU A 193 -0.95 1.56 4.99
CA LEU A 193 0.35 1.30 4.36
C LEU A 193 0.68 2.32 3.27
N LEU A 194 -0.28 2.63 2.40
CA LEU A 194 -0.11 3.63 1.34
C LEU A 194 0.19 5.01 1.94
N GLU A 195 -0.63 5.45 2.88
CA GLU A 195 -0.47 6.74 3.57
C GLU A 195 0.88 6.81 4.30
N THR A 196 1.27 5.73 4.98
CA THR A 196 2.56 5.63 5.67
C THR A 196 3.72 5.71 4.69
N ALA A 197 3.66 4.97 3.58
CA ALA A 197 4.69 5.01 2.55
C ALA A 197 4.81 6.41 1.94
N GLN A 198 3.70 7.04 1.58
CA GLN A 198 3.68 8.43 1.11
C GLN A 198 4.26 9.38 2.15
N SER A 199 3.92 9.23 3.43
CA SER A 199 4.46 10.06 4.50
C SER A 199 5.99 9.96 4.58
N PHE A 200 6.55 8.76 4.50
CA PHE A 200 8.01 8.57 4.49
C PHE A 200 8.70 9.20 3.29
N TYR A 201 8.08 9.14 2.11
CA TYR A 201 8.69 9.70 0.90
C TYR A 201 8.43 11.20 0.74
N LEU A 202 7.34 11.74 1.26
CA LEU A 202 6.94 13.14 1.02
C LEU A 202 7.35 14.08 2.16
N ASN A 203 7.54 13.58 3.38
CA ASN A 203 8.02 14.39 4.49
C ASN A 203 9.55 14.39 4.57
N ASP A 204 10.17 15.57 4.62
CA ASP A 204 11.63 15.74 4.60
C ASP A 204 12.34 15.05 5.78
N VAL A 205 11.76 15.08 6.96
CA VAL A 205 12.34 14.46 8.17
C VAL A 205 12.26 12.93 8.05
N ARG A 206 11.10 12.40 7.69
CA ARG A 206 10.89 10.95 7.54
C ARG A 206 11.69 10.39 6.37
N TYR A 207 11.88 11.16 5.30
CA TYR A 207 12.63 10.73 4.11
C TYR A 207 14.10 10.39 4.43
N LYS A 208 14.70 11.03 5.44
CA LYS A 208 16.06 10.68 5.90
C LYS A 208 16.18 9.20 6.29
N LEU A 209 15.13 8.58 6.81
CA LEU A 209 15.13 7.15 7.12
C LEU A 209 15.15 6.30 5.85
N VAL A 210 14.38 6.71 4.83
CA VAL A 210 14.37 6.06 3.52
C VAL A 210 15.73 6.18 2.84
N GLU A 211 16.32 7.37 2.89
CA GLU A 211 17.65 7.62 2.35
C GLU A 211 18.73 6.77 3.04
N ARG A 212 18.77 6.78 4.38
CA ARG A 212 19.68 5.92 5.16
C ARG A 212 19.53 4.44 4.81
N PHE A 213 18.29 3.95 4.71
CA PHE A 213 18.03 2.57 4.33
C PHE A 213 18.58 2.19 2.93
N ASN A 214 18.54 3.13 1.98
CA ASN A 214 18.99 2.86 0.62
C ASN A 214 20.51 3.09 0.43
N LYS A 215 21.04 4.19 0.97
CA LYS A 215 22.40 4.70 0.71
C LYS A 215 23.39 4.45 1.86
N GLU A 216 22.97 4.59 3.11
CA GLU A 216 23.83 4.56 4.32
C GLU A 216 23.45 3.39 5.23
N THR A 217 23.45 2.18 4.68
CA THR A 217 22.79 1.02 5.31
C THR A 217 23.36 0.59 6.65
N HIS A 218 24.59 0.99 6.96
CA HIS A 218 25.24 0.67 8.23
C HIS A 218 24.71 1.54 9.38
N ASP A 219 24.19 2.72 9.07
CA ASP A 219 23.63 3.70 10.02
C ASP A 219 22.09 3.63 10.10
N PHE A 220 21.48 2.69 9.37
CA PHE A 220 20.05 2.46 9.44
C PHE A 220 19.71 1.58 10.65
N GLU A 221 18.89 2.13 11.54
CA GLU A 221 18.32 1.41 12.68
C GLU A 221 16.81 1.28 12.55
N PHE A 222 16.29 0.06 12.64
CA PHE A 222 14.85 -0.20 12.52
C PHE A 222 14.03 0.44 13.66
N LYS A 223 14.63 0.59 14.85
CA LYS A 223 14.01 1.26 15.99
C LYS A 223 13.62 2.71 15.67
N ASP A 224 14.38 3.40 14.81
CA ASP A 224 14.08 4.76 14.40
C ASP A 224 12.80 4.82 13.56
N VAL A 225 12.50 3.76 12.80
CA VAL A 225 11.25 3.63 12.04
C VAL A 225 10.07 3.43 12.98
N LEU A 226 10.23 2.57 14.01
CA LEU A 226 9.20 2.37 15.03
C LEU A 226 8.91 3.69 15.76
N GLN A 227 9.96 4.43 16.16
CA GLN A 227 9.81 5.72 16.82
C GLN A 227 9.14 6.76 15.92
N ALA A 228 9.50 6.83 14.63
CA ALA A 228 8.88 7.76 13.67
C ALA A 228 7.39 7.49 13.43
N LEU A 229 6.94 6.27 13.73
CA LEU A 229 5.54 5.82 13.67
C LEU A 229 4.89 5.73 15.05
N GLU A 230 5.56 6.21 16.10
CA GLU A 230 5.07 6.18 17.49
C GLU A 230 4.64 4.77 17.95
N MET A 231 5.31 3.74 17.42
CA MET A 231 5.04 2.35 17.76
C MET A 231 5.72 1.96 19.07
N PRO A 232 5.09 1.08 19.88
CA PRO A 232 5.74 0.53 21.06
C PRO A 232 7.05 -0.16 20.69
N THR A 233 8.14 0.29 21.32
CA THR A 233 9.42 -0.40 21.28
C THR A 233 9.41 -1.47 22.36
N LEU A 234 9.32 -2.75 21.95
CA LEU A 234 9.44 -3.90 22.84
C LEU A 234 10.88 -4.08 23.36
#